data_AF-A0A165FDE8-F1
#
_entry.id   AF-A0A165FDE8-F1
#
_cell.length_a   1.000
_cell.length_b   1.000
_cell.length_c   1.000
_cell.angle_alpha   90.00
_cell.angle_beta   90.00
_cell.angle_gamma   90.00
#
_symmetry.space_group_name_H-M   'P 1'
#
loop_
_entity.id
_entity.type
_entity.pdbx_description
1 polymer ?
#
loop_
_entity_poly.entity_id
_entity_poly.type
_entity_poly.pdbx_seq_one_letter_code
_entity_poly.pdbx_strand_id
1 'polypeptide(L)'
;MSSSSHSSSSHSSTAIDEKLAHLSLAKDSDVIDSEFDFGTFDGIFDYLSQRERPRLSPLREPYEPDLRDKIEALSKAAPAVRAALHVLNDDLQFALDNYCLAKRDVTPLPDRTCSLLSAIIHRRSKLYLESEQMWKTIKHPLLNELYRDHGGPVKFQNAIEGADGKRVSEARRAPLEQAQFEEMKTIAKWAAKNSGPGKGAKQ
;
A
#
# COMPACT_ATOMS: atom_id res chain seq x y z
N MET A 1 -53.23 -51.48 -13.98
CA MET A 1 -52.69 -52.59 -14.80
C MET A 1 -52.83 -52.21 -16.26
N SER A 2 -51.91 -52.72 -17.09
CA SER A 2 -51.72 -52.46 -18.53
C SER A 2 -50.62 -51.45 -18.86
N SER A 3 -49.43 -52.04 -18.92
CA SER A 3 -48.18 -51.61 -19.53
C SER A 3 -48.35 -51.39 -21.04
N SER A 4 -47.58 -50.45 -21.61
CA SER A 4 -47.04 -50.58 -22.97
C SER A 4 -45.84 -49.65 -23.16
N SER A 5 -44.85 -50.22 -23.82
CA SER A 5 -43.46 -49.82 -23.99
C SER A 5 -43.17 -49.26 -25.39
N HIS A 6 -41.91 -48.83 -25.57
CA HIS A 6 -41.25 -48.30 -26.79
C HIS A 6 -41.38 -46.77 -26.93
N SER A 7 -40.35 -46.01 -27.30
CA SER A 7 -39.18 -46.33 -28.12
C SER A 7 -38.02 -45.35 -27.86
N SER A 8 -36.81 -45.91 -27.88
CA SER A 8 -35.50 -45.28 -27.89
C SER A 8 -35.34 -44.34 -29.09
N SER A 9 -34.77 -43.15 -28.87
CA SER A 9 -34.07 -42.43 -29.94
C SER A 9 -32.68 -42.02 -29.43
N SER A 10 -31.71 -42.65 -30.06
CA SER A 10 -30.28 -42.46 -29.94
C SER A 10 -29.83 -41.45 -31.00
N HIS A 11 -29.32 -40.30 -30.57
CA HIS A 11 -28.51 -39.45 -31.44
C HIS A 11 -27.23 -39.02 -30.73
N SER A 12 -26.18 -39.82 -30.98
CA SER A 12 -24.90 -39.35 -31.52
C SER A 12 -24.31 -38.07 -30.90
N SER A 13 -23.85 -38.18 -29.66
CA SER A 13 -22.81 -37.32 -29.11
C SER A 13 -21.46 -37.94 -29.45
N THR A 14 -20.67 -37.31 -30.33
CA THR A 14 -19.19 -37.38 -30.44
C THR A 14 -18.71 -36.86 -31.79
N ALA A 15 -18.56 -35.54 -31.97
CA ALA A 15 -17.78 -34.99 -33.09
C ALA A 15 -17.33 -33.51 -32.96
N ILE A 16 -17.37 -32.90 -31.77
CA ILE A 16 -16.91 -31.50 -31.59
C ILE A 16 -16.15 -31.31 -30.26
N ASP A 17 -15.34 -32.30 -29.86
CA ASP A 17 -14.55 -32.24 -28.62
C ASP A 17 -13.03 -32.42 -28.82
N GLU A 18 -12.54 -32.34 -30.07
CA GLU A 18 -11.09 -32.50 -30.34
C GLU A 18 -10.43 -31.29 -31.02
N LYS A 19 -11.10 -30.13 -31.09
CA LYS A 19 -10.51 -28.91 -31.68
C LYS A 19 -10.34 -27.73 -30.73
N LEU A 20 -10.41 -27.98 -29.41
CA LEU A 20 -10.18 -26.99 -28.35
C LEU A 20 -9.07 -27.38 -27.36
N ALA A 21 -8.27 -28.40 -27.69
CA ALA A 21 -7.15 -28.89 -26.86
C ALA A 21 -5.75 -28.44 -27.34
N HIS A 22 -5.65 -27.40 -28.19
CA HIS A 22 -4.37 -26.90 -28.71
C HIS A 22 -4.19 -25.38 -28.61
N LEU A 23 -4.69 -24.77 -27.52
CA LEU A 23 -4.30 -23.41 -27.10
C LEU A 23 -3.89 -23.38 -25.62
N SER A 24 -3.20 -24.43 -25.18
CA SER A 24 -2.40 -24.43 -23.96
C SER A 24 -0.95 -24.60 -24.38
N LEU A 25 -0.26 -23.46 -24.57
CA LEU A 25 1.17 -23.24 -24.31
C LEU A 25 1.56 -21.89 -24.93
N ALA A 26 1.31 -20.83 -24.17
CA ALA A 26 2.12 -19.63 -24.19
C ALA A 26 2.13 -19.09 -22.76
N LYS A 27 2.66 -19.93 -21.85
CA LYS A 27 3.31 -19.39 -20.65
C LYS A 27 4.65 -18.87 -21.14
N ASP A 28 4.65 -17.66 -21.67
CA ASP A 28 5.86 -16.85 -21.71
C ASP A 28 6.11 -16.41 -20.27
N SER A 29 6.64 -17.37 -19.51
CA SER A 29 7.33 -17.16 -18.27
C SER A 29 8.67 -16.52 -18.60
N ASP A 30 8.63 -15.24 -18.98
CA ASP A 30 9.77 -14.36 -18.72
C ASP A 30 9.73 -14.05 -17.22
N VAL A 31 10.20 -15.04 -16.46
CA VAL A 31 10.57 -14.90 -15.06
C VAL A 31 11.69 -13.87 -15.03
N ILE A 32 11.32 -12.62 -14.77
CA ILE A 32 12.26 -11.64 -14.27
C ILE A 32 12.57 -12.08 -12.84
N ASP A 33 13.55 -12.98 -12.68
CA ASP A 33 14.27 -13.18 -11.41
C ASP A 33 15.13 -11.94 -11.16
N SER A 34 14.50 -10.76 -11.03
CA SER A 34 15.14 -9.67 -10.31
C SER A 34 15.02 -10.05 -8.84
N GLU A 35 16.00 -10.77 -8.35
CA GLU A 35 16.19 -11.04 -6.94
C GLU A 35 16.27 -9.67 -6.23
N PHE A 36 15.15 -9.22 -5.66
CA PHE A 36 15.11 -7.93 -4.98
C PHE A 36 16.12 -7.95 -3.84
N ASP A 37 17.04 -6.98 -3.83
CA ASP A 37 17.98 -6.83 -2.73
C ASP A 37 17.29 -6.24 -1.51
N PHE A 38 16.70 -7.12 -0.71
CA PHE A 38 16.05 -6.73 0.53
C PHE A 38 17.01 -6.27 1.64
N GLY A 39 18.32 -6.19 1.38
CA GLY A 39 19.30 -5.60 2.29
C GLY A 39 19.36 -4.07 2.22
N THR A 40 18.66 -3.45 1.27
CA THR A 40 18.70 -2.00 1.04
C THR A 40 17.32 -1.37 1.07
N PHE A 41 17.27 -0.05 1.29
CA PHE A 41 16.03 0.72 1.13
C PHE A 41 15.44 0.54 -0.28
N ASP A 42 16.27 0.66 -1.32
CA ASP A 42 15.81 0.65 -2.71
C ASP A 42 15.20 -0.72 -3.07
N GLY A 43 15.83 -1.84 -2.71
CA GLY A 43 15.26 -3.16 -3.04
C GLY A 43 13.97 -3.48 -2.29
N ILE A 44 13.84 -3.08 -1.01
CA ILE A 44 12.57 -3.21 -0.28
C ILE A 44 11.50 -2.28 -0.89
N PHE A 45 11.86 -1.03 -1.19
CA PHE A 45 10.97 -0.04 -1.77
C PHE A 45 10.46 -0.48 -3.15
N ASP A 46 11.34 -1.00 -4.01
CA ASP A 46 11.00 -1.43 -5.36
C ASP A 46 10.04 -2.62 -5.34
N TYR A 47 10.28 -3.60 -4.48
CA TYR A 47 9.35 -4.72 -4.27
C TYR A 47 7.97 -4.22 -3.84
N LEU A 48 7.92 -3.42 -2.77
CA LEU A 48 6.66 -2.90 -2.21
C LEU A 48 5.94 -1.92 -3.14
N SER A 49 6.64 -1.25 -4.05
CA SER A 49 6.05 -0.29 -4.98
C SER A 49 5.41 -0.93 -6.21
N GLN A 50 5.77 -2.18 -6.50
CA GLN A 50 5.27 -2.95 -7.63
C GLN A 50 4.07 -3.84 -7.29
N ARG A 51 3.72 -3.97 -6.00
CA ARG A 51 2.55 -4.75 -5.57
C ARG A 51 1.23 -4.16 -6.09
N GLU A 52 0.18 -4.99 -6.09
CA GLU A 52 -1.18 -4.50 -6.35
C GLU A 52 -1.54 -3.37 -5.37
N ARG A 53 -2.17 -2.31 -5.89
CA ARG A 53 -2.57 -1.16 -5.06
C ARG A 53 -3.36 -1.62 -3.82
N PRO A 54 -2.93 -1.25 -2.61
CA PRO A 54 -3.58 -1.69 -1.39
C PRO A 54 -4.97 -1.08 -1.26
N ARG A 55 -5.81 -1.76 -0.47
CA ARG A 55 -7.09 -1.23 -0.03
C ARG A 55 -6.90 0.07 0.77
N LEU A 56 -7.97 0.88 0.85
CA LEU A 56 -7.98 2.12 1.65
C LEU A 56 -7.58 1.87 3.10
N SER A 57 -8.06 0.77 3.65
CA SER A 57 -7.63 0.22 4.93
C SER A 57 -7.19 -1.22 4.71
N PRO A 58 -6.07 -1.68 5.29
CA PRO A 58 -5.59 -3.05 5.10
C PRO A 58 -6.68 -4.07 5.48
N LEU A 59 -6.85 -5.11 4.66
CA LEU A 59 -7.65 -6.28 5.04
C LEU A 59 -6.81 -7.30 5.84
N ARG A 60 -5.49 -7.24 5.65
CA ARG A 60 -4.48 -8.04 6.33
C ARG A 60 -3.29 -7.13 6.62
N GLU A 61 -2.70 -7.30 7.79
CA GLU A 61 -1.53 -6.55 8.25
C GLU A 61 -0.53 -7.54 8.88
N PRO A 62 0.76 -7.51 8.47
CA PRO A 62 1.31 -6.75 7.34
C PRO A 62 0.93 -7.38 5.99
N TYR A 63 1.22 -6.68 4.89
CA TYR A 63 1.13 -7.23 3.53
C TYR A 63 2.12 -8.39 3.34
N GLU A 64 3.40 -8.14 3.61
CA GLU A 64 4.47 -9.13 3.54
C GLU A 64 5.15 -9.26 4.92
N PRO A 65 4.86 -10.32 5.70
CA PRO A 65 5.44 -10.52 7.02
C PRO A 65 6.97 -10.59 7.04
N ASP A 66 7.55 -11.22 6.01
CA ASP A 66 8.99 -11.49 5.94
C ASP A 66 9.84 -10.24 5.71
N LEU A 67 9.21 -9.09 5.38
CA LEU A 67 9.93 -7.82 5.22
C LEU A 67 10.15 -7.08 6.54
N ARG A 68 9.41 -7.42 7.61
CA ARG A 68 9.49 -6.69 8.87
C ARG A 68 10.93 -6.65 9.41
N ASP A 69 11.54 -7.82 9.56
CA ASP A 69 12.91 -7.92 10.08
C ASP A 69 13.92 -7.26 9.14
N LYS A 70 13.66 -7.29 7.83
CA LYS A 70 14.52 -6.66 6.83
C LYS A 70 14.44 -5.13 6.90
N ILE A 71 13.25 -4.57 7.12
CA ILE A 71 13.05 -3.14 7.35
C ILE A 71 13.75 -2.72 8.65
N GLU A 72 13.62 -3.49 9.73
CA GLU A 72 14.30 -3.21 11.00
C GLU A 72 15.82 -3.36 10.92
N ALA A 73 16.32 -4.26 10.07
CA ALA A 73 17.75 -4.44 9.82
C ALA A 73 18.40 -3.23 9.13
N LEU A 74 17.62 -2.28 8.59
CA LEU A 74 18.09 -0.98 8.09
C LEU A 74 18.50 -0.04 9.23
N SER A 75 19.38 -0.50 10.12
CA SER A 75 19.86 0.19 11.32
C SER A 75 20.44 1.58 11.07
N LYS A 76 20.98 1.83 9.87
CA LYS A 76 21.51 3.15 9.47
C LYS A 76 20.43 4.12 8.96
N ALA A 77 19.24 3.62 8.66
CA ALA A 77 18.14 4.44 8.18
C ALA A 77 17.46 5.17 9.35
N ALA A 78 17.10 6.44 9.13
CA ALA A 78 16.36 7.20 10.13
C ALA A 78 15.01 6.52 10.44
N PRO A 79 14.46 6.69 11.66
CA PRO A 79 13.17 6.12 12.03
C PRO A 79 12.03 6.44 11.04
N ALA A 80 12.03 7.64 10.45
CA ALA A 80 11.04 8.04 9.43
C ALA A 80 11.09 7.17 8.16
N VAL A 81 12.29 6.71 7.77
CA VAL A 81 12.47 5.83 6.61
C VAL A 81 11.87 4.45 6.89
N ARG A 82 12.20 3.87 8.05
CA ARG A 82 11.64 2.58 8.49
C ARG A 82 10.11 2.66 8.65
N ALA A 83 9.61 3.71 9.29
CA ALA A 83 8.18 3.95 9.42
C ALA A 83 7.49 4.07 8.06
N ALA A 84 8.08 4.76 7.08
CA ALA A 84 7.50 4.87 5.74
C ALA A 84 7.47 3.54 4.98
N LEU A 85 8.50 2.70 5.12
CA LEU A 85 8.52 1.35 4.56
C LEU A 85 7.45 0.45 5.22
N HIS A 86 7.29 0.54 6.53
CA HIS A 86 6.23 -0.18 7.25
C HIS A 86 4.83 0.28 6.81
N VAL A 87 4.60 1.58 6.63
CA VAL A 87 3.34 2.09 6.04
C VAL A 87 3.12 1.50 4.64
N LEU A 88 4.16 1.45 3.80
CA LEU A 88 4.07 0.89 2.45
C LEU A 88 3.81 -0.63 2.47
N ASN A 89 4.29 -1.34 3.50
CA ASN A 89 4.04 -2.76 3.76
C ASN A 89 2.72 -3.02 4.53
N ASP A 90 1.89 -2.01 4.75
CA ASP A 90 0.69 -2.10 5.60
C ASP A 90 0.96 -2.61 7.03
N ASP A 91 2.19 -2.52 7.53
CA ASP A 91 2.59 -2.85 8.90
C ASP A 91 2.42 -1.62 9.81
N LEU A 92 1.17 -1.21 10.00
CA LEU A 92 0.79 0.04 10.66
C LEU A 92 1.24 0.08 12.13
N GLN A 93 1.19 -1.05 12.85
CA GLN A 93 1.68 -1.13 14.23
C GLN A 93 3.18 -0.83 14.30
N PHE A 94 4.01 -1.48 13.48
CA PHE A 94 5.45 -1.23 13.46
C PHE A 94 5.80 0.15 12.91
N ALA A 95 5.00 0.68 11.98
CA ALA A 95 5.14 2.05 11.53
C ALA A 95 4.92 3.05 12.68
N LEU A 96 3.90 2.82 13.52
CA LEU A 96 3.60 3.65 14.68
C LEU A 96 4.69 3.54 15.76
N ASP A 97 5.23 2.35 15.98
CA ASP A 97 6.30 2.12 16.96
C ASP A 97 7.60 2.83 16.53
N ASN A 98 7.98 2.73 15.24
CA ASN A 98 9.13 3.47 14.70
C ASN A 98 8.94 4.99 14.78
N TYR A 99 7.73 5.48 14.59
CA TYR A 99 7.38 6.89 14.85
C TYR A 99 7.55 7.26 16.33
N CYS A 100 7.07 6.43 17.26
CA CYS A 100 7.20 6.67 18.69
C CYS A 100 8.65 6.71 19.15
N LEU A 101 9.52 5.89 18.55
CA LEU A 101 10.97 5.93 18.78
C LEU A 101 11.57 7.26 18.31
N ALA A 102 11.15 7.79 17.16
CA ALA A 102 11.59 9.09 16.64
C ALA A 102 11.28 10.27 17.56
N LYS A 103 10.26 10.14 18.43
CA LYS A 103 9.90 11.17 19.42
C LYS A 103 10.73 11.12 20.71
N ARG A 104 11.32 9.96 21.03
CA ARG A 104 12.04 9.73 22.30
C ARG A 104 13.51 10.14 22.21
N ASP A 105 14.12 10.03 21.04
CA ASP A 105 15.47 10.55 20.80
C ASP A 105 15.44 12.04 20.46
N VAL A 106 16.14 12.83 21.28
CA VAL A 106 15.98 14.28 21.46
C VAL A 106 16.56 15.10 20.30
N THR A 107 15.81 16.12 19.83
CA THR A 107 16.19 17.29 18.99
C THR A 107 17.15 17.11 17.79
N PRO A 108 16.82 17.63 16.59
CA PRO A 108 15.89 18.74 16.36
C PRO A 108 14.44 18.26 16.25
N LEU A 109 13.52 19.22 16.19
CA LEU A 109 12.06 19.06 16.00
C LEU A 109 11.66 17.72 15.35
N PRO A 110 10.59 17.05 15.82
CA PRO A 110 10.12 15.81 15.22
C PRO A 110 10.07 16.01 13.72
N ASP A 111 10.79 15.15 13.00
CA ASP A 111 10.86 15.19 11.54
C ASP A 111 9.45 15.45 11.03
N ARG A 112 9.26 16.52 10.26
CA ARG A 112 7.93 16.90 9.75
C ARG A 112 7.31 15.72 8.98
N THR A 113 8.15 14.84 8.43
CA THR A 113 7.78 13.58 7.80
C THR A 113 7.12 12.60 8.78
N CYS A 114 7.60 12.51 10.02
CA CYS A 114 7.00 11.67 11.07
C CYS A 114 5.56 12.10 11.41
N SER A 115 5.28 13.40 11.50
CA SER A 115 3.91 13.87 11.72
C SER A 115 3.00 13.54 10.54
N LEU A 116 3.49 13.69 9.30
CA LEU A 116 2.78 13.28 8.09
C LEU A 116 2.47 11.77 8.09
N LEU A 117 3.47 10.94 8.38
CA LEU A 117 3.31 9.49 8.49
C LEU A 117 2.30 9.08 9.55
N SER A 118 2.36 9.69 10.75
CA SER A 118 1.42 9.39 11.84
C SER A 118 -0.04 9.69 11.45
N ALA A 119 -0.30 10.78 10.72
CA ALA A 119 -1.65 11.07 10.23
C ALA A 119 -2.11 10.02 9.19
N ILE A 120 -1.22 9.54 8.33
CA ILE A 120 -1.51 8.49 7.34
C ILE A 120 -1.77 7.16 8.04
N ILE A 121 -0.96 6.79 9.04
CA ILE A 121 -1.16 5.58 9.86
C ILE A 121 -2.56 5.61 10.47
N HIS A 122 -2.92 6.70 11.18
CA HIS A 122 -4.26 6.84 11.76
C HIS A 122 -5.37 6.70 10.70
N ARG A 123 -5.23 7.35 9.54
CA ARG A 123 -6.22 7.24 8.46
C ARG A 123 -6.37 5.80 7.97
N ARG A 124 -5.27 5.09 7.72
CA ARG A 124 -5.25 3.69 7.28
C ARG A 124 -5.76 2.72 8.34
N SER A 125 -5.63 3.07 9.62
CA SER A 125 -6.21 2.36 10.77
C SER A 125 -7.67 2.73 11.04
N LYS A 126 -8.32 3.53 10.19
CA LYS A 126 -9.70 4.06 10.36
C LYS A 126 -9.90 4.96 11.60
N LEU A 127 -8.80 5.48 12.16
CA LEU A 127 -8.77 6.46 13.23
C LEU A 127 -8.86 7.88 12.62
N TYR A 128 -9.98 8.16 11.95
CA TYR A 128 -10.15 9.36 11.14
C TYR A 128 -10.12 10.64 11.98
N LEU A 129 -10.67 10.61 13.20
CA LEU A 129 -10.69 11.77 14.09
C LEU A 129 -9.27 12.17 14.51
N GLU A 130 -8.44 11.20 14.88
CA GLU A 130 -7.04 11.36 15.24
C GLU A 130 -6.24 11.90 14.04
N SER A 131 -6.44 11.31 12.86
CA SER A 131 -5.81 11.77 11.62
C SER A 131 -6.18 13.22 11.30
N GLU A 132 -7.45 13.60 11.45
CA GLU A 132 -7.93 14.97 11.21
C GLU A 132 -7.30 15.99 12.16
N GLN A 133 -7.18 15.65 13.45
CA GLN A 133 -6.51 16.49 14.44
C GLN A 133 -5.05 16.72 14.06
N MET A 134 -4.36 15.69 13.56
CA MET A 134 -2.99 15.83 13.08
C MET A 134 -2.89 16.71 11.85
N TRP A 135 -3.78 16.57 10.86
CA TRP A 135 -3.76 17.39 9.64
C TRP A 135 -3.80 18.89 9.91
N LYS A 136 -4.44 19.32 11.00
CA LYS A 136 -4.51 20.74 11.42
C LYS A 136 -3.16 21.31 11.86
N THR A 137 -2.22 20.45 12.23
CA THR A 137 -0.91 20.84 12.82
C THR A 137 0.27 20.58 11.90
N ILE A 138 0.12 19.71 10.90
CA ILE A 138 1.22 19.30 10.01
C ILE A 138 1.62 20.46 9.10
N LYS A 139 2.92 20.77 9.09
CA LYS A 139 3.55 21.65 8.12
C LYS A 139 4.61 20.85 7.38
N HIS A 140 4.28 20.33 6.20
CA HIS A 140 5.19 19.50 5.41
C HIS A 140 5.27 19.98 3.95
N PRO A 141 6.46 20.04 3.31
CA PRO A 141 6.60 20.46 1.92
C PRO A 141 5.77 19.63 0.93
N LEU A 142 5.61 18.34 1.20
CA LEU A 142 4.81 17.45 0.35
C LEU A 142 3.30 17.69 0.41
N LEU A 143 2.75 18.47 1.37
CA LEU A 143 1.29 18.61 1.45
C LEU A 143 0.69 19.16 0.15
N ASN A 144 1.36 20.14 -0.46
CA ASN A 144 0.93 20.74 -1.72
C ASN A 144 1.19 19.85 -2.94
N GLU A 145 2.08 18.88 -2.84
CA GLU A 145 2.33 17.91 -3.91
C GLU A 145 1.29 16.79 -3.84
N LEU A 146 1.10 16.23 -2.65
CA LEU A 146 0.23 15.07 -2.40
C LEU A 146 -1.26 15.40 -2.49
N TYR A 147 -1.68 16.62 -2.10
CA TYR A 147 -3.10 16.90 -1.88
C TYR A 147 -3.67 18.06 -2.71
N ARG A 148 -2.90 18.63 -3.65
CA ARG A 148 -3.35 19.74 -4.51
C ARG A 148 -4.63 19.37 -5.26
N ASP A 149 -4.63 18.21 -5.90
CA ASP A 149 -5.74 17.76 -6.75
C ASP A 149 -6.91 17.18 -5.93
N HIS A 150 -6.74 17.09 -4.61
CA HIS A 150 -7.76 16.60 -3.67
C HIS A 150 -8.35 17.71 -2.79
N GLY A 151 -7.93 18.96 -2.98
CA GLY A 151 -8.40 20.10 -2.18
C GLY A 151 -7.91 20.08 -0.72
N GLY A 152 -6.80 19.39 -0.45
CA GLY A 152 -6.15 19.30 0.85
C GLY A 152 -6.32 17.94 1.55
N PRO A 153 -5.47 17.64 2.57
CA PRO A 153 -5.41 16.34 3.22
C PRO A 153 -6.72 15.94 3.91
N VAL A 154 -7.41 16.90 4.53
CA VAL A 154 -8.71 16.66 5.21
C VAL A 154 -9.80 16.28 4.21
N LYS A 155 -9.87 16.96 3.05
CA LYS A 155 -10.86 16.62 2.01
C LYS A 155 -10.59 15.25 1.41
N PHE A 156 -9.31 14.93 1.18
CA PHE A 156 -8.90 13.61 0.71
C PHE A 156 -9.29 12.52 1.73
N GLN A 157 -9.02 12.73 3.01
CA GLN A 157 -9.44 11.83 4.08
C GLN A 157 -10.96 11.64 4.11
N ASN A 158 -11.75 12.70 4.04
CA ASN A 158 -13.21 12.60 4.05
C ASN A 158 -13.73 11.78 2.84
N ALA A 159 -13.06 11.88 1.70
CA ALA A 159 -13.37 11.04 0.53
C ALA A 159 -13.04 9.56 0.78
N ILE A 160 -11.91 9.27 1.43
CA ILE A 160 -11.51 7.92 1.86
C ILE A 160 -12.50 7.36 2.87
N GLU A 161 -12.80 8.07 3.95
CA GLU A 161 -13.78 7.65 4.97
C GLU A 161 -15.15 7.40 4.35
N GLY A 162 -15.56 8.24 3.39
CA GLY A 162 -16.79 8.07 2.64
C GLY A 162 -16.82 6.84 1.72
N ALA A 163 -15.65 6.30 1.35
CA ALA A 163 -15.48 5.16 0.45
C ALA A 163 -15.09 3.86 1.17
N ASP A 164 -14.53 3.94 2.38
CA ASP A 164 -14.12 2.80 3.19
C ASP A 164 -15.33 2.20 3.95
N GLY A 165 -15.41 0.88 4.01
CA GLY A 165 -16.45 0.15 4.74
C GLY A 165 -17.88 0.22 4.18
N LYS A 166 -18.15 1.03 3.15
CA LYS A 166 -19.46 1.08 2.46
C LYS A 166 -19.44 0.20 1.22
N ARG A 167 -20.61 -0.27 0.77
CA ARG A 167 -20.78 -0.90 -0.56
C ARG A 167 -20.63 0.17 -1.66
N VAL A 168 -19.40 0.62 -1.85
CA VAL A 168 -19.04 1.59 -2.88
C VAL A 168 -18.51 0.83 -4.09
N SER A 169 -18.86 1.30 -5.29
CA SER A 169 -18.39 0.69 -6.52
C SER A 169 -16.86 0.79 -6.65
N GLU A 170 -16.27 -0.20 -7.33
CA GLU A 170 -14.84 -0.20 -7.65
C GLU A 170 -14.43 1.10 -8.35
N ALA A 171 -15.25 1.61 -9.28
CA ALA A 171 -14.99 2.86 -10.00
C ALA A 171 -14.79 4.09 -9.10
N ARG A 172 -15.43 4.13 -7.92
CA ARG A 172 -15.27 5.23 -6.96
C ARG A 172 -14.16 4.97 -5.94
N ARG A 173 -13.93 3.71 -5.58
CA ARG A 173 -12.88 3.33 -4.61
C ARG A 173 -11.49 3.34 -5.25
N ALA A 174 -11.39 2.88 -6.49
CA ALA A 174 -10.11 2.63 -7.13
C ALA A 174 -9.19 3.86 -7.27
N PRO A 175 -9.72 5.04 -7.66
CA PRO A 175 -8.90 6.25 -7.72
C PRO A 175 -8.33 6.67 -6.36
N LEU A 176 -9.07 6.44 -5.27
CA LEU A 176 -8.63 6.78 -3.91
C LEU A 176 -7.56 5.81 -3.40
N GLU A 177 -7.72 4.51 -3.69
CA GLU A 177 -6.70 3.49 -3.40
C GLU A 177 -5.40 3.78 -4.16
N GLN A 178 -5.51 4.15 -5.45
CA GLN A 178 -4.34 4.55 -6.24
C GLN A 178 -3.66 5.80 -5.67
N ALA A 179 -4.44 6.86 -5.38
CA ALA A 179 -3.90 8.10 -4.82
C ALA A 179 -3.21 7.86 -3.47
N GLN A 180 -3.81 7.03 -2.59
CA GLN A 180 -3.18 6.65 -1.33
C GLN A 180 -1.90 5.82 -1.56
N PHE A 181 -1.86 4.96 -2.57
CA PHE A 181 -0.66 4.19 -2.86
C PHE A 181 0.48 5.08 -3.35
N GLU A 182 0.20 6.03 -4.26
CA GLU A 182 1.18 7.03 -4.68
C GLU A 182 1.64 7.92 -3.52
N GLU A 183 0.75 8.29 -2.60
CA GLU A 183 1.08 9.04 -1.39
C GLU A 183 2.13 8.29 -0.54
N MET A 184 1.90 7.00 -0.27
CA MET A 184 2.84 6.19 0.51
C MET A 184 4.20 6.03 -0.19
N LYS A 185 4.20 5.79 -1.50
CA LYS A 185 5.44 5.68 -2.30
C LYS A 185 6.23 6.98 -2.29
N THR A 186 5.54 8.11 -2.47
CA THR A 186 6.15 9.44 -2.49
C THR A 186 6.79 9.78 -1.14
N ILE A 187 6.10 9.47 -0.03
CA ILE A 187 6.62 9.73 1.31
C ILE A 187 7.81 8.83 1.65
N ALA A 188 7.79 7.55 1.26
CA ALA A 188 8.94 6.66 1.46
C ALA A 188 10.19 7.18 0.74
N LYS A 189 10.07 7.56 -0.54
CA LYS A 189 11.16 8.20 -1.30
C LYS A 189 11.62 9.50 -0.66
N TRP A 190 10.69 10.34 -0.21
CA TRP A 190 11.02 11.60 0.45
C TRP A 190 11.78 11.39 1.75
N ALA A 191 11.30 10.47 2.60
CA ALA A 191 11.95 10.11 3.84
C ALA A 191 13.39 9.67 3.57
N ALA A 192 13.62 8.74 2.64
CA ALA A 192 14.96 8.28 2.30
C ALA A 192 15.88 9.42 1.82
N LYS A 193 15.38 10.29 0.92
CA LYS A 193 16.15 11.40 0.36
C LYS A 193 16.52 12.49 1.37
N ASN A 194 15.66 12.72 2.36
CA ASN A 194 15.81 13.82 3.33
C ASN A 194 16.32 13.36 4.70
N SER A 195 16.49 12.06 4.92
CA SER A 195 17.02 11.48 6.17
C SER A 195 18.56 11.37 6.24
N GLY A 196 19.27 11.86 5.22
CA GLY A 196 20.74 11.80 5.20
C GLY A 196 21.41 12.74 6.22
N PRO A 197 22.61 12.39 6.73
CA PRO A 197 23.32 13.22 7.68
C PRO A 197 23.74 14.54 7.00
N GLY A 198 23.17 15.67 7.42
CA GLY A 198 23.71 17.00 7.11
C GLY A 198 22.89 17.98 6.26
N LYS A 199 21.57 17.82 6.12
CA LYS A 199 20.71 18.86 5.48
C LYS A 199 19.83 19.66 6.44
N GLY A 200 20.19 19.67 7.72
CA GLY A 200 19.53 20.47 8.76
C GLY A 200 20.36 21.68 9.21
N ALA A 201 21.01 22.41 8.30
CA ALA A 201 21.56 23.74 8.60
C ALA A 201 21.95 24.48 7.32
N LYS A 202 21.02 25.23 6.72
CA LYS A 202 21.36 26.55 6.19
C LYS A 202 20.33 27.55 6.70
N GLN A 203 20.88 28.60 7.26
CA GLN A 203 20.28 29.72 7.99
C GLN A 203 19.20 30.43 7.19
#